data_AF-A0A5C4M5Y7-F1
#
_entry.id   AF-A0A5C4M5Y7-F1
#
_cell.length_a   1.000
_cell.length_b   1.000
_cell.length_c   1.000
_cell.angle_alpha   90.00
_cell.angle_beta   90.00
_cell.angle_gamma   90.00
#
_symmetry.space_group_name_H-M   'P 1'
#
loop_
_entity.id
_entity.type
_entity.pdbx_description
1 polymer ?
#
loop_
_entity_poly.entity_id
_entity_poly.type
_entity_poly.pdbx_seq_one_letter_code
_entity_poly.pdbx_strand_id
1 'polypeptide(L)'
;MRWDGQRAGGDNRRDPQQALLGLDGLVRSVRPPEFSGVTFHEVRARSVLNRVPGTSRMSFDWTVNPYRGCSHSCVYCLGGETRILMGDGRTKALAELRTGDEIYGTGPGRLVRTKVLAHWRTVKPAFRVRLADGTELVASRDHRFLARQGWVYVRDLAVGERLLGTGPFVSPPTESAGYRAGYLHAMRGRLAFGHAEALDRTARYLAEPSTAEPGEGWREGFLAGAFDADGGCAHGAVCVASADHDLIEEFCLALKHFGFEFDLAGAGSGVRVVRLGGGLAEQLRFLHTADPATRSKLSLEGLPVAAGAAVVSVEPAGTKQLYDITTGTGDFIANGVVSHNCFARNTHTYLEFDAGHDFDSQVVVKINAPEVLAAQLRRPGWRREHVAMGTNTDPYQRAEGRYRLMPGIIGALAGSGTPFSILTKGTTMSRDIPLLRSVSTEVDVGLAVSIALLDRDLQRSAEPGTPSPQARLELVRRVREAGLRCGVLLAPILPGLTDSTEQLDALLAAVAEAGATSATPLALHLRPGAREWYARWLAREHPELVPRYREIYGRGSYAAGRYQRLLTARIGPLLRRYGFGRDDDTRRIPGPREADSAPQPEQMKLL
;
A
#
# COMPACT_ATOMS: atom_id res chain seq x y z
N MET A 1 9.97 13.09 16.21
CA MET A 1 8.61 13.28 16.77
C MET A 1 8.28 12.04 17.56
N ARG A 2 8.17 12.15 18.89
CA ARG A 2 7.61 11.09 19.74
C ARG A 2 6.11 11.38 19.85
N TRP A 3 5.29 10.41 19.43
CA TRP A 3 3.84 10.53 19.24
C TRP A 3 3.05 9.83 20.36
N ASP A 4 3.63 9.73 21.57
CA ASP A 4 3.04 8.97 22.69
C ASP A 4 1.73 9.58 23.24
N GLY A 5 1.40 10.83 22.90
CA GLY A 5 0.16 11.50 23.29
C GLY A 5 -1.08 11.13 22.46
N GLN A 6 -0.99 10.16 21.53
CA GLN A 6 -2.09 9.74 20.64
C GLN A 6 -2.84 8.49 21.10
N ARG A 7 -2.54 7.93 22.28
CA ARG A 7 -3.36 6.83 22.81
C ARG A 7 -4.73 7.35 23.22
N ALA A 8 -5.80 6.75 22.70
CA ALA A 8 -7.11 6.79 23.33
C ALA A 8 -7.01 5.98 24.64
N GLY A 9 -6.66 6.66 25.74
CA GLY A 9 -6.50 6.06 27.05
C GLY A 9 -7.65 6.46 27.97
N GLY A 10 -8.32 5.45 28.55
CA GLY A 10 -9.31 5.59 29.61
C GLY A 10 -10.15 4.33 29.77
N ASP A 11 -9.65 3.39 30.58
CA ASP A 11 -10.23 2.10 30.97
C ASP A 11 -11.75 2.14 31.26
N ASN A 12 -12.57 1.45 30.46
CA ASN A 12 -13.77 0.80 30.97
C ASN A 12 -14.31 -0.26 30.00
N ARG A 13 -14.21 -1.53 30.41
CA ARG A 13 -14.82 -2.68 29.75
C ARG A 13 -16.35 -2.61 29.89
N ARG A 14 -17.09 -2.64 28.77
CA ARG A 14 -18.35 -3.39 28.53
C ARG A 14 -19.09 -2.84 27.30
N ASP A 15 -19.05 -3.58 26.17
CA ASP A 15 -20.21 -4.05 25.38
C ASP A 15 -19.69 -4.73 24.07
N PRO A 16 -19.88 -6.05 23.82
CA PRO A 16 -19.14 -6.80 22.78
C PRO A 16 -19.65 -6.70 21.33
N GLN A 17 -20.64 -5.86 20.99
CA GLN A 17 -21.33 -6.00 19.69
C GLN A 17 -21.28 -4.81 18.71
N GLN A 18 -20.50 -3.74 18.94
CA GLN A 18 -20.53 -2.60 18.02
C GLN A 18 -19.27 -1.71 17.91
N ALA A 19 -18.06 -2.27 17.92
CA ALA A 19 -16.84 -1.49 17.72
C ALA A 19 -15.93 -2.06 16.62
N LEU A 20 -15.73 -1.29 15.56
CA LEU A 20 -14.43 -1.28 14.88
C LEU A 20 -13.42 -0.81 15.95
N LEU A 21 -12.65 -1.76 16.49
CA LEU A 21 -11.64 -1.50 17.53
C LEU A 21 -10.78 -0.29 17.13
N GLY A 22 -10.78 0.78 17.93
CA GLY A 22 -9.87 1.92 17.78
C GLY A 22 -10.43 3.29 17.34
N LEU A 23 -11.70 3.42 16.91
CA LEU A 23 -12.33 4.73 16.58
C LEU A 23 -13.30 5.21 17.67
N ASP A 24 -12.75 5.80 18.73
CA ASP A 24 -13.56 6.51 19.73
C ASP A 24 -14.41 7.61 19.07
N GLY A 25 -15.72 7.54 19.28
CA GLY A 25 -16.68 8.51 18.75
C GLY A 25 -17.14 8.24 17.31
N LEU A 26 -16.92 7.05 16.76
CA LEU A 26 -17.52 6.62 15.50
C LEU A 26 -19.05 6.73 15.56
N VAL A 27 -19.62 7.45 14.60
CA VAL A 27 -21.07 7.59 14.42
C VAL A 27 -21.55 6.58 13.39
N ARG A 28 -20.93 6.58 12.21
CA ARG A 28 -21.26 5.65 11.12
C ARG A 28 -20.17 5.62 10.07
N SER A 29 -20.19 4.58 9.23
CA SER A 29 -19.35 4.48 8.04
C SER A 29 -20.22 4.57 6.79
N VAL A 30 -19.92 5.50 5.88
CA VAL A 30 -20.74 5.78 4.68
C VAL A 30 -19.94 5.48 3.42
N ARG A 31 -20.57 4.86 2.43
CA ARG A 31 -20.00 4.60 1.09
C ARG A 31 -20.83 5.30 0.02
N PRO A 32 -20.60 6.58 -0.24
CA PRO A 32 -21.43 7.32 -1.17
C PRO A 32 -21.15 6.89 -2.62
N PRO A 33 -22.17 6.68 -3.46
CA PRO A 33 -22.00 6.27 -4.86
C PRO A 33 -21.08 7.19 -5.67
N GLU A 34 -21.10 8.49 -5.37
CA GLU A 34 -20.29 9.52 -6.02
C GLU A 34 -18.80 9.49 -5.64
N PHE A 35 -18.42 8.73 -4.60
CA PHE A 35 -17.04 8.45 -4.20
C PHE A 35 -16.75 6.94 -4.27
N SER A 36 -16.90 6.36 -5.46
CA SER A 36 -16.67 4.94 -5.70
C SER A 36 -15.32 4.47 -5.13
N GLY A 37 -15.37 3.45 -4.27
CA GLY A 37 -14.20 2.89 -3.62
C GLY A 37 -13.72 3.65 -2.37
N VAL A 38 -14.41 4.71 -1.93
CA VAL A 38 -14.11 5.43 -0.67
C VAL A 38 -15.24 5.20 0.34
N THR A 39 -14.86 4.84 1.55
CA THR A 39 -15.68 4.81 2.75
C THR A 39 -15.28 6.00 3.62
N PHE A 40 -16.27 6.72 4.13
CA PHE A 40 -16.07 7.80 5.08
C PHE A 40 -16.45 7.31 6.47
N HIS A 41 -15.53 7.38 7.43
CA HIS A 41 -15.81 7.12 8.83
C HIS A 41 -16.18 8.44 9.51
N GLU A 42 -17.47 8.66 9.71
CA GLU A 42 -17.97 9.84 10.39
C GLU A 42 -17.76 9.67 11.90
N VAL A 43 -16.94 10.54 12.50
CA VAL A 43 -16.62 10.52 13.93
C VAL A 43 -16.99 11.85 14.59
N ARG A 44 -17.36 11.79 15.86
CA ARG A 44 -17.45 12.97 16.73
C ARG A 44 -16.13 13.18 17.44
N ALA A 45 -15.40 14.20 17.03
CA ALA A 45 -14.16 14.60 17.68
C ALA A 45 -14.45 15.26 19.04
N ARG A 46 -13.56 15.04 20.01
CA ARG A 46 -13.54 15.80 21.28
C ARG A 46 -12.69 17.08 21.19
N SER A 47 -11.74 17.10 20.25
CA SER A 47 -10.83 18.22 19.96
C SER A 47 -10.48 18.23 18.48
N VAL A 48 -10.33 19.43 17.90
CA VAL A 48 -9.88 19.60 16.52
C VAL A 48 -8.68 20.54 16.36
N LEU A 49 -8.41 21.40 17.35
CA LEU A 49 -7.18 22.18 17.46
C LEU A 49 -6.00 21.32 17.94
N ASN A 50 -4.88 21.41 17.23
CA ASN A 50 -3.64 20.69 17.57
C ASN A 50 -2.48 21.68 17.67
N ARG A 51 -1.77 21.67 18.80
CA ARG A 51 -0.61 22.53 19.01
C ARG A 51 0.60 21.99 18.27
N VAL A 52 1.29 22.87 17.54
CA VAL A 52 2.57 22.56 16.90
C VAL A 52 3.66 22.55 17.98
N PRO A 53 4.52 21.52 18.04
CA PRO A 53 5.62 21.50 19.01
C PRO A 53 6.57 22.68 18.79
N GLY A 54 7.02 23.35 19.87
CA GLY A 54 7.89 24.53 19.80
C GLY A 54 9.27 24.31 19.18
N THR A 55 9.65 23.07 18.89
CA THR A 55 10.87 22.69 18.14
C THR A 55 10.66 22.68 16.61
N SER A 56 9.43 22.90 16.16
CA SER A 56 9.06 22.99 14.75
C SER A 56 9.48 24.33 14.16
N ARG A 57 10.00 24.34 12.94
CA ARG A 57 10.38 25.58 12.21
C ARG A 57 9.20 26.25 11.50
N MET A 58 7.97 25.86 11.82
CA MET A 58 6.76 26.39 11.18
C MET A 58 6.39 27.72 11.83
N SER A 59 5.87 28.65 11.05
CA SER A 59 5.53 30.01 11.50
C SER A 59 4.17 30.12 12.21
N PHE A 60 3.66 29.01 12.76
CA PHE A 60 2.33 28.94 13.38
C PHE A 60 2.30 27.92 14.51
N ASP A 61 1.46 28.20 15.51
CA ASP A 61 1.40 27.44 16.75
C ASP A 61 0.27 26.39 16.76
N TRP A 62 -0.72 26.53 15.86
CA TRP A 62 -1.90 25.68 15.86
C TRP A 62 -2.27 25.18 14.46
N THR A 63 -2.88 23.99 14.43
CA THR A 63 -3.45 23.41 13.20
C THR A 63 -4.83 22.82 13.43
N VAL A 64 -5.67 22.85 12.39
CA VAL A 64 -6.97 22.17 12.36
C VAL A 64 -6.99 21.23 11.16
N ASN A 65 -7.42 19.98 11.41
CA ASN A 65 -7.57 18.95 10.38
C ASN A 65 -8.95 18.30 10.53
N PRO A 66 -9.92 18.62 9.64
CA PRO A 66 -11.26 18.01 9.64
C PRO A 66 -11.27 16.58 9.10
N TYR A 67 -10.26 16.23 8.29
CA TYR A 67 -10.13 14.93 7.62
C TYR A 67 -8.85 14.21 8.04
N ARG A 68 -8.89 12.87 8.08
CA ARG A 68 -7.73 11.99 8.18
C ARG A 68 -7.80 10.94 7.06
N GLY A 69 -6.71 10.76 6.29
CA GLY A 69 -6.69 10.01 5.02
C GLY A 69 -6.73 10.92 3.78
N CYS A 70 -6.33 10.41 2.61
CA CYS A 70 -6.23 11.16 1.35
C CYS A 70 -6.54 10.26 0.14
N SER A 71 -7.48 10.66 -0.73
CA SER A 71 -8.04 9.83 -1.82
C SER A 71 -7.19 9.75 -3.12
N HIS A 72 -5.85 9.73 -3.03
CA HIS A 72 -4.94 9.97 -4.16
C HIS A 72 -4.15 8.73 -4.70
N SER A 73 -4.65 7.51 -4.48
CA SER A 73 -4.60 6.32 -5.40
C SER A 73 -3.30 5.48 -5.58
N CYS A 74 -3.30 4.21 -5.10
CA CYS A 74 -3.03 2.95 -5.86
C CYS A 74 -3.11 1.68 -4.97
N VAL A 75 -3.74 0.58 -5.45
CA VAL A 75 -3.97 -0.71 -4.72
C VAL A 75 -3.79 -1.91 -5.66
N TYR A 76 -3.15 -3.02 -5.25
CA TYR A 76 -2.78 -4.16 -6.11
C TYR A 76 -3.67 -5.38 -5.91
N CYS A 77 -4.80 -5.51 -6.61
CA CYS A 77 -5.80 -6.53 -6.24
C CYS A 77 -5.88 -7.72 -7.22
N LEU A 78 -6.25 -8.90 -6.70
CA LEU A 78 -6.48 -10.16 -7.40
C LEU A 78 -7.91 -10.68 -7.19
N GLY A 79 -8.39 -11.60 -8.03
CA GLY A 79 -9.71 -12.22 -7.87
C GLY A 79 -9.79 -13.07 -6.60
N GLY A 80 -10.96 -13.12 -5.96
CA GLY A 80 -11.16 -13.85 -4.70
C GLY A 80 -10.86 -15.34 -4.77
N GLU A 81 -11.09 -15.95 -5.93
CA GLU A 81 -10.83 -17.37 -6.22
C GLU A 81 -9.33 -17.68 -6.39
N THR A 82 -8.47 -16.67 -6.39
CA THR A 82 -7.03 -16.88 -6.58
C THR A 82 -6.48 -17.71 -5.43
N ARG A 83 -5.91 -18.87 -5.74
CA ARG A 83 -5.31 -19.77 -4.76
C ARG A 83 -3.98 -19.22 -4.24
N ILE A 84 -3.84 -19.08 -2.93
CA ILE A 84 -2.62 -18.59 -2.27
C ILE A 84 -1.88 -19.76 -1.63
N LEU A 85 -0.55 -19.81 -1.78
CA LEU A 85 0.28 -20.86 -1.19
C LEU A 85 0.44 -20.67 0.33
N MET A 86 -0.14 -21.58 1.10
CA MET A 86 -0.12 -21.60 2.56
C MET A 86 1.23 -22.10 3.08
N GLY A 87 1.59 -21.74 4.32
CA GLY A 87 2.86 -22.13 4.94
C GLY A 87 3.06 -23.65 5.09
N ASP A 88 1.96 -24.41 5.10
CA ASP A 88 1.94 -25.88 5.11
C ASP A 88 2.02 -26.51 3.71
N GLY A 89 2.12 -25.70 2.64
CA GLY A 89 2.20 -26.14 1.25
C GLY A 89 0.83 -26.30 0.55
N ARG A 90 -0.28 -26.28 1.30
CA ARG A 90 -1.63 -26.30 0.70
C ARG A 90 -1.95 -24.97 0.04
N THR A 91 -3.11 -24.89 -0.58
CA THR A 91 -3.63 -23.64 -1.13
C THR A 91 -4.95 -23.25 -0.50
N LYS A 92 -5.20 -21.96 -0.38
CA LYS A 92 -6.46 -21.41 0.10
C LYS A 92 -6.91 -20.27 -0.81
N ALA A 93 -8.21 -20.13 -1.06
CA ALA A 93 -8.71 -19.02 -1.86
C ALA A 93 -8.39 -17.70 -1.15
N LEU A 94 -7.97 -16.69 -1.91
CA LEU A 94 -7.61 -15.37 -1.39
C LEU A 94 -8.75 -14.78 -0.55
N ALA A 95 -10.00 -14.91 -1.00
CA ALA A 95 -11.19 -14.44 -0.29
C ALA A 95 -11.41 -15.11 1.10
N GLU A 96 -10.83 -16.29 1.31
CA GLU A 96 -10.97 -17.07 2.53
C GLU A 96 -9.83 -16.83 3.52
N LEU A 97 -8.76 -16.15 3.10
CA LEU A 97 -7.65 -15.82 3.99
C LEU A 97 -8.07 -14.95 5.16
N ARG A 98 -7.36 -15.10 6.28
CA ARG A 98 -7.54 -14.33 7.51
C ARG A 98 -6.19 -13.78 7.96
N THR A 99 -6.22 -12.65 8.65
CA THR A 99 -5.03 -12.12 9.33
C THR A 99 -4.49 -13.16 10.31
N GLY A 100 -3.19 -13.37 10.29
CA GLY A 100 -2.50 -14.40 11.07
C GLY A 100 -2.27 -15.72 10.32
N ASP A 101 -2.96 -15.96 9.21
CA ASP A 101 -2.70 -17.13 8.35
C ASP A 101 -1.22 -17.09 7.89
N GLU A 102 -0.54 -18.24 7.98
CA GLU A 102 0.82 -18.40 7.46
C GLU A 102 0.79 -18.80 5.98
N ILE A 103 1.56 -18.08 5.17
CA ILE A 103 1.66 -18.25 3.72
C ILE A 103 3.12 -18.14 3.27
N TYR A 104 3.43 -18.51 2.03
CA TYR A 104 4.73 -18.26 1.44
C TYR A 104 4.77 -16.94 0.65
N GLY A 105 5.82 -16.17 0.92
CA GLY A 105 6.33 -15.12 0.05
C GLY A 105 7.76 -15.43 -0.40
N THR A 106 8.51 -14.41 -0.78
CA THR A 106 9.90 -14.56 -1.20
C THR A 106 10.87 -13.69 -0.39
N GLY A 107 12.06 -14.23 -0.15
CA GLY A 107 13.23 -13.53 0.36
C GLY A 107 14.42 -13.91 -0.51
N PRO A 108 15.33 -12.98 -0.83
CA PRO A 108 16.35 -13.09 -1.90
C PRO A 108 16.22 -14.24 -2.93
N GLY A 109 15.10 -14.33 -3.66
CA GLY A 109 14.85 -15.36 -4.69
C GLY A 109 14.51 -16.76 -4.18
N ARG A 110 14.19 -16.92 -2.90
CA ARG A 110 13.83 -18.15 -2.20
C ARG A 110 12.49 -18.00 -1.49
N LEU A 111 11.77 -19.10 -1.32
CA LEU A 111 10.52 -19.12 -0.57
C LEU A 111 10.77 -18.90 0.93
N VAL A 112 9.96 -18.04 1.55
CA VAL A 112 10.04 -17.72 2.97
C VAL A 112 8.63 -17.67 3.54
N ARG A 113 8.39 -18.36 4.66
CA ARG A 113 7.13 -18.27 5.39
C ARG A 113 6.93 -16.88 5.96
N THR A 114 5.70 -16.40 5.85
CA THR A 114 5.29 -15.10 6.34
C THR A 114 3.84 -15.15 6.78
N LYS A 115 3.40 -14.11 7.49
CA LYS A 115 2.02 -14.00 7.96
C LYS A 115 1.24 -13.03 7.10
N VAL A 116 -0.03 -13.34 6.88
CA VAL A 116 -1.02 -12.36 6.42
C VAL A 116 -1.21 -11.34 7.53
N LEU A 117 -0.80 -10.11 7.29
CA LEU A 117 -0.90 -8.99 8.23
C LEU A 117 -2.24 -8.27 8.08
N ALA A 118 -2.79 -8.28 6.87
CA ALA A 118 -4.08 -7.67 6.57
C ALA A 118 -4.72 -8.29 5.33
N HIS A 119 -6.05 -8.18 5.23
CA HIS A 119 -6.85 -8.71 4.13
C HIS A 119 -8.09 -7.84 3.90
N TRP A 120 -8.32 -7.43 2.64
CA TRP A 120 -9.47 -6.59 2.29
C TRP A 120 -9.96 -6.86 0.87
N ARG A 121 -11.12 -6.27 0.53
CA ARG A 121 -11.76 -6.37 -0.79
C ARG A 121 -12.06 -5.01 -1.40
N THR A 122 -12.10 -4.93 -2.72
CA THR A 122 -12.45 -3.74 -3.51
C THR A 122 -13.19 -4.14 -4.79
N VAL A 123 -13.78 -3.18 -5.51
CA VAL A 123 -14.45 -3.43 -6.80
C VAL A 123 -13.87 -2.47 -7.83
N LYS A 124 -13.27 -3.02 -8.90
CA LYS A 124 -12.65 -2.21 -9.97
C LYS A 124 -12.49 -3.00 -11.28
N PRO A 125 -12.17 -2.33 -12.39
CA PRO A 125 -11.81 -3.01 -13.63
C PRO A 125 -10.70 -4.03 -13.42
N ALA A 126 -10.94 -5.24 -13.88
CA ALA A 126 -10.06 -6.39 -13.79
C ALA A 126 -9.64 -6.85 -15.18
N PHE A 127 -8.54 -7.56 -15.22
CA PHE A 127 -7.92 -8.14 -16.40
C PHE A 127 -7.65 -9.61 -16.09
N ARG A 128 -7.95 -10.47 -17.05
CA ARG A 128 -7.63 -11.89 -17.02
C ARG A 128 -6.27 -12.07 -17.69
N VAL A 129 -5.33 -12.64 -16.94
CA VAL A 129 -3.98 -13.00 -17.40
C VAL A 129 -3.91 -14.52 -17.52
N ARG A 130 -3.57 -15.00 -18.71
CA ARG A 130 -3.38 -16.44 -18.98
C ARG A 130 -1.92 -16.73 -19.26
N LEU A 131 -1.39 -17.80 -18.67
CA LEU A 131 -0.03 -18.26 -18.88
C LEU A 131 0.02 -19.57 -19.67
N ALA A 132 1.19 -19.86 -20.26
CA ALA A 132 1.40 -21.02 -21.13
C ALA A 132 1.29 -22.37 -20.41
N ASP A 133 1.38 -22.40 -19.08
CA ASP A 133 1.21 -23.60 -18.24
C ASP A 133 -0.25 -23.84 -17.82
N GLY A 134 -1.20 -23.06 -18.36
CA GLY A 134 -2.62 -23.13 -18.04
C GLY A 134 -3.05 -22.28 -16.84
N THR A 135 -2.12 -21.60 -16.16
CA THR A 135 -2.44 -20.70 -15.05
C THR A 135 -3.30 -19.53 -15.52
N GLU A 136 -4.44 -19.31 -14.88
CA GLU A 136 -5.30 -18.14 -15.08
C GLU A 136 -5.38 -17.30 -13.79
N LEU A 137 -5.16 -16.00 -13.92
CA LEU A 137 -5.22 -15.02 -12.84
C LEU A 137 -6.16 -13.88 -13.24
N VAL A 138 -7.01 -13.45 -12.33
CA VAL A 138 -7.80 -12.22 -12.49
C VAL A 138 -7.17 -11.16 -11.61
N ALA A 139 -6.75 -10.05 -12.20
CA ALA A 139 -5.98 -9.02 -11.51
C ALA A 139 -6.43 -7.62 -11.90
N SER A 140 -6.25 -6.63 -11.02
CA SER A 140 -6.47 -5.24 -11.41
C SER A 140 -5.39 -4.75 -12.35
N ARG A 141 -5.70 -3.72 -13.15
CA ARG A 141 -4.78 -3.07 -14.10
C ARG A 141 -3.39 -2.75 -13.53
N ASP A 142 -3.37 -2.36 -12.26
CA ASP A 142 -2.17 -1.90 -11.56
C ASP A 142 -1.51 -2.99 -10.74
N HIS A 143 -2.03 -4.22 -10.71
CA HIS A 143 -1.38 -5.34 -10.00
C HIS A 143 -0.04 -5.68 -10.68
N ARG A 144 0.91 -6.23 -9.91
CA ARG A 144 2.26 -6.56 -10.42
C ARG A 144 2.62 -8.01 -10.15
N PHE A 145 3.16 -8.64 -11.17
CA PHE A 145 3.78 -9.96 -11.07
C PHE A 145 5.29 -9.82 -11.25
N LEU A 146 6.05 -10.71 -10.62
CA LEU A 146 7.50 -10.74 -10.79
C LEU A 146 7.81 -11.41 -12.13
N ALA A 147 8.50 -10.72 -13.02
CA ALA A 147 9.09 -11.27 -14.23
C ALA A 147 10.62 -11.36 -14.10
N ARG A 148 11.29 -11.97 -15.08
CA ARG A 148 12.75 -12.15 -15.06
C ARG A 148 13.52 -10.82 -14.94
N GLN A 149 12.98 -9.74 -15.49
CA GLN A 149 13.59 -8.40 -15.49
C GLN A 149 13.14 -7.54 -14.31
N GLY A 150 12.23 -8.03 -13.47
CA GLY A 150 11.65 -7.30 -12.34
C GLY A 150 10.13 -7.32 -12.33
N TRP A 151 9.53 -6.44 -11.53
CA TRP A 151 8.08 -6.37 -11.36
C TRP A 151 7.41 -5.66 -12.54
N VAL A 152 6.43 -6.32 -13.18
CA VAL A 152 5.70 -5.80 -14.34
C VAL A 152 4.24 -5.62 -13.98
N TYR A 153 3.66 -4.47 -14.35
CA TYR A 153 2.23 -4.21 -14.16
C TYR A 153 1.39 -5.00 -15.15
N VAL A 154 0.19 -5.40 -14.75
CA VAL A 154 -0.77 -6.07 -15.65
C VAL A 154 -1.03 -5.27 -16.93
N ARG A 155 -1.11 -3.94 -16.85
CA ARG A 155 -1.27 -3.06 -18.03
C ARG A 155 -0.08 -3.04 -18.99
N ASP A 156 1.09 -3.43 -18.50
CA ASP A 156 2.37 -3.38 -19.20
C ASP A 156 2.88 -4.81 -19.53
N LEU A 157 2.08 -5.85 -19.23
CA LEU A 157 2.43 -7.24 -19.56
C LEU A 157 2.31 -7.48 -21.07
N ALA A 158 3.43 -7.86 -21.68
CA ALA A 158 3.48 -8.30 -23.07
C ALA A 158 3.29 -9.83 -23.17
N VAL A 159 2.68 -10.27 -24.27
CA VAL A 159 2.66 -11.70 -24.63
C VAL A 159 4.09 -12.20 -24.80
N GLY A 160 4.40 -13.36 -24.23
CA GLY A 160 5.74 -13.95 -24.19
C GLY A 160 6.57 -13.60 -22.94
N GLU A 161 6.18 -12.58 -22.16
CA GLU A 161 6.87 -12.24 -20.91
C GLU A 161 6.77 -13.39 -19.92
N ARG A 162 7.89 -13.79 -19.28
CA ARG A 162 7.90 -14.92 -18.34
C ARG A 162 7.77 -14.44 -16.90
N LEU A 163 6.70 -14.85 -16.24
CA LEU A 163 6.45 -14.58 -14.83
C LEU A 163 7.09 -15.65 -13.95
N LEU A 164 7.80 -15.24 -12.91
CA LEU A 164 8.47 -16.11 -11.95
C LEU A 164 7.48 -16.60 -10.88
N GLY A 165 7.74 -17.81 -10.39
CA GLY A 165 6.86 -18.47 -9.45
C GLY A 165 7.26 -19.90 -9.12
N THR A 166 6.27 -20.67 -8.69
CA THR A 166 6.43 -22.04 -8.21
C THR A 166 5.88 -23.08 -9.20
N GLY A 167 5.25 -22.63 -10.29
CA GLY A 167 4.49 -23.49 -11.20
C GLY A 167 3.02 -23.61 -10.80
N PRO A 168 2.18 -24.19 -11.67
CA PRO A 168 0.72 -24.21 -11.50
C PRO A 168 0.31 -25.04 -10.28
N PHE A 169 -0.77 -24.62 -9.62
CA PHE A 169 -1.34 -25.37 -8.50
C PHE A 169 -2.36 -26.40 -8.99
N VAL A 170 -2.28 -27.60 -8.44
CA VAL A 170 -3.27 -28.67 -8.69
C VAL A 170 -4.30 -28.66 -7.57
N SER A 171 -5.53 -29.08 -7.86
CA SER A 171 -6.56 -29.21 -6.83
C SER A 171 -6.21 -30.37 -5.89
N PRO A 172 -6.35 -30.20 -4.56
CA PRO A 172 -6.13 -31.29 -3.62
C PRO A 172 -7.15 -32.42 -3.79
N PRO A 173 -6.78 -33.67 -3.47
CA PRO A 173 -7.69 -34.80 -3.50
C PRO A 173 -8.81 -34.63 -2.48
N THR A 174 -9.97 -35.22 -2.77
CA THR A 174 -11.01 -35.40 -1.76
C THR A 174 -10.69 -36.65 -0.93
N GLU A 175 -10.79 -36.57 0.41
CA GLU A 175 -10.61 -37.73 1.31
C GLU A 175 -11.79 -38.72 1.22
N SER A 176 -12.07 -39.21 0.01
CA SER A 176 -13.11 -40.18 -0.32
C SER A 176 -12.84 -41.56 0.29
N ALA A 177 -13.82 -42.47 0.23
CA ALA A 177 -13.62 -43.86 0.64
C ALA A 177 -12.45 -44.53 -0.11
N GLY A 178 -12.27 -44.20 -1.40
CA GLY A 178 -11.13 -44.66 -2.21
C GLY A 178 -9.79 -44.17 -1.63
N TYR A 179 -9.68 -42.87 -1.38
CA TYR A 179 -8.50 -42.25 -0.81
C TYR A 179 -8.11 -42.85 0.54
N ARG A 180 -9.09 -42.99 1.45
CA ARG A 180 -8.84 -43.60 2.77
C ARG A 180 -8.38 -45.05 2.66
N ALA A 181 -8.98 -45.84 1.77
CA ALA A 181 -8.58 -47.22 1.52
C ALA A 181 -7.14 -47.33 0.98
N GLY A 182 -6.78 -46.48 0.01
CA GLY A 182 -5.41 -46.43 -0.54
C GLY A 182 -4.37 -46.02 0.50
N TYR A 183 -4.68 -44.98 1.29
CA TYR A 183 -3.81 -44.52 2.37
C TYR A 183 -3.54 -45.61 3.40
N LEU A 184 -4.60 -46.27 3.90
CA LEU A 184 -4.48 -47.36 4.87
C LEU A 184 -3.75 -48.58 4.30
N HIS A 185 -3.91 -48.84 2.99
CA HIS A 185 -3.19 -49.91 2.32
C HIS A 185 -1.68 -49.68 2.38
N ALA A 186 -1.20 -48.49 2.04
CA ALA A 186 0.22 -48.17 2.09
C ALA A 186 0.79 -48.17 3.54
N MET A 187 0.01 -47.70 4.51
CA MET A 187 0.41 -47.66 5.93
C MET A 187 0.43 -49.03 6.64
N ARG A 188 -0.16 -50.07 6.02
CA ARG A 188 -0.28 -51.40 6.64
C ARG A 188 1.09 -51.98 6.99
N GLY A 189 1.26 -52.42 8.24
CA GLY A 189 2.52 -52.98 8.74
C GLY A 189 3.61 -51.95 9.06
N ARG A 190 3.34 -50.64 8.88
CA ARG A 190 4.33 -49.55 9.01
C ARG A 190 4.02 -48.57 10.14
N LEU A 191 3.08 -48.91 11.02
CA LEU A 191 2.60 -48.05 12.11
C LEU A 191 3.61 -47.85 13.24
N ALA A 192 4.60 -48.73 13.39
CA ALA A 192 5.55 -48.67 14.51
C ALA A 192 6.59 -47.53 14.38
N PHE A 193 6.75 -46.94 13.19
CA PHE A 193 7.77 -45.94 12.89
C PHE A 193 7.19 -44.63 12.31
N GLY A 194 5.86 -44.48 12.35
CA GLY A 194 5.17 -43.33 11.78
C GLY A 194 5.35 -42.05 12.61
N HIS A 195 5.42 -40.90 11.93
CA HIS A 195 5.31 -39.60 12.58
C HIS A 195 3.91 -39.41 13.19
N ALA A 196 3.80 -38.57 14.23
CA ALA A 196 2.57 -38.35 14.98
C ALA A 196 1.37 -37.98 14.07
N GLU A 197 1.58 -37.15 13.04
CA GLU A 197 0.55 -36.73 12.09
C GLU A 197 0.03 -37.90 11.24
N ALA A 198 0.93 -38.78 10.80
CA ALA A 198 0.57 -39.97 10.03
C ALA A 198 -0.21 -40.97 10.87
N LEU A 199 0.17 -41.13 12.15
CA LEU A 199 -0.50 -42.01 13.10
C LEU A 199 -1.91 -41.50 13.43
N ASP A 200 -2.07 -40.19 13.67
CA ASP A 200 -3.39 -39.57 13.88
C ASP A 200 -4.31 -39.80 12.68
N ARG A 201 -3.85 -39.48 11.46
CA ARG A 201 -4.65 -39.68 10.24
C ARG A 201 -5.01 -41.16 10.06
N THR A 202 -4.07 -42.08 10.32
CA THR A 202 -4.35 -43.52 10.24
C THR A 202 -5.41 -43.95 11.25
N ALA A 203 -5.33 -43.49 12.50
CA ALA A 203 -6.32 -43.79 13.52
C ALA A 203 -7.72 -43.29 13.13
N ARG A 204 -7.82 -42.07 12.57
CA ARG A 204 -9.07 -41.52 12.04
C ARG A 204 -9.66 -42.37 10.90
N TYR A 205 -8.84 -42.81 9.95
CA TYR A 205 -9.33 -43.64 8.85
C TYR A 205 -9.68 -45.08 9.26
N LEU A 206 -9.00 -45.64 10.27
CA LEU A 206 -9.34 -46.95 10.82
C LEU A 206 -10.68 -46.94 11.58
N ALA A 207 -11.08 -45.80 12.14
CA ALA A 207 -12.40 -45.62 12.76
C ALA A 207 -13.55 -45.63 11.74
N GLU A 208 -13.25 -45.32 10.47
CA GLU A 208 -14.21 -45.34 9.35
C GLU A 208 -13.69 -46.23 8.20
N PRO A 209 -13.63 -47.56 8.42
CA PRO A 209 -13.01 -48.47 7.48
C PRO A 209 -13.75 -48.45 6.13
N SER A 210 -12.98 -48.26 5.07
CA SER A 210 -13.47 -48.21 3.70
C SER A 210 -12.73 -49.23 2.86
N THR A 211 -13.49 -49.94 2.01
CA THR A 211 -12.94 -50.84 0.99
C THR A 211 -13.29 -50.25 -0.36
N ALA A 212 -12.30 -50.16 -1.24
CA ALA A 212 -12.46 -49.60 -2.57
C ALA A 212 -11.46 -50.27 -3.52
N GLU A 213 -11.90 -50.50 -4.75
CA GLU A 213 -11.03 -50.94 -5.84
C GLU A 213 -9.99 -49.86 -6.20
N PRO A 214 -8.82 -50.22 -6.75
CA PRO A 214 -7.77 -49.27 -7.15
C PRO A 214 -8.19 -48.31 -8.29
N GLY A 215 -8.91 -47.24 -7.94
CA GLY A 215 -9.23 -46.09 -8.81
C GLY A 215 -8.37 -44.87 -8.55
N GLU A 216 -8.69 -43.73 -9.19
CA GLU A 216 -7.94 -42.46 -9.07
C GLU A 216 -7.75 -42.04 -7.61
N GLY A 217 -8.84 -41.89 -6.85
CA GLY A 217 -8.79 -41.51 -5.44
C GLY A 217 -7.99 -42.50 -4.57
N TRP A 218 -8.04 -43.80 -4.88
CA TRP A 218 -7.23 -44.80 -4.18
C TRP A 218 -5.74 -44.57 -4.41
N ARG A 219 -5.32 -44.24 -5.63
CA ARG A 219 -3.91 -43.98 -5.97
C ARG A 219 -3.39 -42.70 -5.30
N GLU A 220 -4.21 -41.64 -5.23
CA GLU A 220 -3.89 -40.43 -4.47
C GLU A 220 -3.60 -40.76 -3.00
N GLY A 221 -4.50 -41.51 -2.37
CA GLY A 221 -4.36 -41.94 -0.98
C GLY A 221 -3.16 -42.85 -0.77
N PHE A 222 -2.92 -43.78 -1.68
CA PHE A 222 -1.76 -44.69 -1.64
C PHE A 222 -0.44 -43.91 -1.68
N LEU A 223 -0.31 -42.91 -2.58
CA LEU A 223 0.88 -42.06 -2.64
C LEU A 223 1.12 -41.32 -1.32
N ALA A 224 0.06 -40.77 -0.70
CA ALA A 224 0.17 -40.11 0.59
C ALA A 224 0.61 -41.06 1.71
N GLY A 225 -0.02 -42.24 1.81
CA GLY A 225 0.32 -43.22 2.84
C GLY A 225 1.74 -43.75 2.67
N ALA A 226 2.17 -44.02 1.43
CA ALA A 226 3.53 -44.49 1.14
C ALA A 226 4.58 -43.42 1.51
N PHE A 227 4.30 -42.15 1.22
CA PHE A 227 5.18 -41.04 1.62
C PHE A 227 5.19 -40.82 3.14
N ASP A 228 4.04 -40.93 3.79
CA ASP A 228 3.96 -40.76 5.24
C ASP A 228 4.73 -41.85 6.00
N ALA A 229 4.69 -43.08 5.49
CA ALA A 229 5.47 -44.20 6.03
C ALA A 229 6.97 -44.07 5.74
N ASP A 230 7.35 -44.05 4.46
CA ASP A 230 8.73 -44.29 4.00
C ASP A 230 9.32 -43.09 3.23
N GLY A 231 8.60 -41.97 3.18
CA GLY A 231 8.94 -40.80 2.39
C GLY A 231 9.72 -39.72 3.15
N GLY A 232 10.45 -38.91 2.38
CA GLY A 232 11.14 -37.70 2.81
C GLY A 232 11.44 -36.76 1.65
N CYS A 233 11.91 -35.55 1.94
CA CYS A 233 12.36 -34.60 0.93
C CYS A 233 13.82 -34.22 1.17
N ALA A 234 14.65 -34.34 0.14
CA ALA A 234 16.04 -33.91 0.18
C ALA A 234 16.33 -33.00 -1.02
N HIS A 235 16.86 -31.81 -0.77
CA HIS A 235 17.20 -30.82 -1.80
C HIS A 235 16.05 -30.47 -2.77
N GLY A 236 14.80 -30.49 -2.29
CA GLY A 236 13.61 -30.20 -3.10
C GLY A 236 13.13 -31.36 -3.97
N ALA A 237 13.63 -32.58 -3.74
CA ALA A 237 13.19 -33.79 -4.43
C ALA A 237 12.49 -34.73 -3.43
N VAL A 238 11.23 -35.07 -3.75
CA VAL A 238 10.44 -36.05 -3.01
C VAL A 238 11.05 -37.44 -3.24
N CYS A 239 11.31 -38.16 -2.15
CA CYS A 239 11.91 -39.48 -2.17
C CYS A 239 11.10 -40.46 -1.32
N VAL A 240 10.95 -41.70 -1.77
CA VAL A 240 10.43 -42.81 -0.98
C VAL A 240 11.44 -43.95 -1.04
N ALA A 241 11.84 -44.47 0.12
CA ALA A 241 12.85 -45.51 0.23
C ALA A 241 12.31 -46.68 1.07
N SER A 242 12.17 -47.85 0.46
CA SER A 242 11.61 -49.03 1.14
C SER A 242 12.32 -50.31 0.74
N ALA A 243 12.39 -51.27 1.68
CA ALA A 243 12.77 -52.65 1.41
C ALA A 243 11.59 -53.50 0.89
N ASP A 244 10.36 -52.96 0.99
CA ASP A 244 9.18 -53.59 0.38
C ASP A 244 9.14 -53.26 -1.11
N HIS A 245 9.43 -54.27 -1.92
CA HIS A 245 9.46 -54.16 -3.38
C HIS A 245 8.08 -53.93 -3.98
N ASP A 246 7.02 -54.50 -3.39
CA ASP A 246 5.65 -54.38 -3.89
C ASP A 246 5.12 -52.96 -3.64
N LEU A 247 5.43 -52.37 -2.48
CA LEU A 247 5.14 -50.96 -2.22
C LEU A 247 5.81 -50.04 -3.24
N ILE A 248 7.09 -50.27 -3.54
CA ILE A 248 7.84 -49.43 -4.48
C ILE A 248 7.29 -49.57 -5.90
N GLU A 249 6.92 -50.77 -6.32
CA GLU A 249 6.32 -51.01 -7.63
C GLU A 249 4.96 -50.31 -7.77
N GLU A 250 4.06 -50.47 -6.79
CA GLU A 250 2.75 -49.80 -6.80
C GLU A 250 2.91 -48.27 -6.72
N PHE A 251 3.89 -47.77 -5.96
CA PHE A 251 4.21 -46.34 -5.89
C PHE A 251 4.67 -45.82 -7.26
N CYS A 252 5.52 -46.57 -7.98
CA CYS A 252 5.94 -46.22 -9.34
C CYS A 252 4.78 -46.24 -10.34
N LEU A 253 3.85 -47.20 -10.22
CA LEU A 253 2.66 -47.27 -11.07
C LEU A 253 1.71 -46.09 -10.82
N ALA A 254 1.48 -45.73 -9.56
CA ALA A 254 0.70 -44.56 -9.19
C ALA A 254 1.35 -43.26 -9.69
N LEU A 255 2.67 -43.10 -9.54
CA LEU A 255 3.40 -41.95 -10.07
C LEU A 255 3.26 -41.84 -11.60
N LYS A 256 3.42 -42.95 -12.34
CA LYS A 256 3.23 -42.98 -13.80
C LYS A 256 1.80 -42.61 -14.20
N HIS A 257 0.80 -43.05 -13.45
CA HIS A 257 -0.61 -42.72 -13.71
C HIS A 257 -0.85 -41.21 -13.67
N PHE A 258 -0.27 -40.51 -12.69
CA PHE A 258 -0.34 -39.05 -12.58
C PHE A 258 0.74 -38.33 -13.41
N GLY A 259 1.52 -39.04 -14.22
CA GLY A 259 2.53 -38.46 -15.10
C GLY A 259 3.72 -37.83 -14.36
N PHE A 260 4.11 -38.34 -13.20
CA PHE A 260 5.36 -37.94 -12.54
C PHE A 260 6.57 -38.58 -13.21
N GLU A 261 7.62 -37.79 -13.44
CA GLU A 261 8.94 -38.28 -13.81
C GLU A 261 9.74 -38.61 -12.55
N PHE A 262 10.37 -39.79 -12.52
CA PHE A 262 11.15 -40.24 -11.37
C PHE A 262 12.29 -41.17 -11.76
N ASP A 263 13.32 -41.17 -10.93
CA ASP A 263 14.43 -42.12 -10.98
C ASP A 263 14.25 -43.21 -9.93
N LEU A 264 14.62 -44.44 -10.28
CA LEU A 264 14.63 -45.59 -9.37
C LEU A 264 16.08 -46.06 -9.18
N ALA A 265 16.56 -46.08 -7.93
CA ALA A 265 17.91 -46.50 -7.56
C ALA A 265 17.89 -47.63 -6.50
N GLY A 266 18.98 -48.42 -6.44
CA GLY A 266 19.21 -49.38 -5.34
C GLY A 266 19.01 -50.86 -5.68
N ALA A 267 19.89 -51.44 -6.51
CA ALA A 267 19.89 -52.88 -6.80
C ALA A 267 20.75 -53.73 -5.85
N GLY A 268 21.57 -53.11 -4.97
CA GLY A 268 22.62 -53.83 -4.20
C GLY A 268 22.42 -53.93 -2.68
N SER A 269 21.57 -53.10 -2.06
CA SER A 269 21.43 -52.99 -0.60
C SER A 269 20.13 -53.58 -0.03
N GLY A 270 19.27 -54.16 -0.88
CA GLY A 270 17.93 -54.63 -0.49
C GLY A 270 16.89 -53.51 -0.29
N VAL A 271 17.27 -52.25 -0.43
CA VAL A 271 16.37 -51.07 -0.35
C VAL A 271 16.33 -50.37 -1.69
N ARG A 272 15.12 -50.13 -2.22
CA ARG A 272 14.91 -49.33 -3.42
C ARG A 272 14.51 -47.91 -3.05
N VAL A 273 15.01 -46.93 -3.82
CA VAL A 273 14.74 -45.51 -3.63
C VAL A 273 14.12 -44.94 -4.90
N VAL A 274 12.91 -44.42 -4.79
CA VAL A 274 12.24 -43.63 -5.84
C VAL A 274 12.48 -42.16 -5.53
N ARG A 275 12.97 -41.41 -6.51
CA ARG A 275 13.17 -39.94 -6.40
C ARG A 275 12.45 -39.24 -7.54
N LEU A 276 11.56 -38.30 -7.21
CA LEU A 276 10.88 -37.47 -8.19
C LEU A 276 11.85 -36.45 -8.81
N GLY A 277 11.74 -36.26 -10.13
CA GLY A 277 12.42 -35.20 -10.88
C GLY A 277 11.69 -33.85 -10.78
N GLY A 278 12.21 -32.81 -11.43
CA GLY A 278 11.48 -31.55 -11.66
C GLY A 278 11.43 -30.53 -10.50
N GLY A 279 12.06 -30.81 -9.36
CA GLY A 279 12.30 -29.82 -8.29
C GLY A 279 11.03 -29.25 -7.64
N LEU A 280 11.02 -27.94 -7.34
CA LEU A 280 9.95 -27.27 -6.58
C LEU A 280 8.55 -27.47 -7.19
N ALA A 281 8.42 -27.39 -8.51
CA ALA A 281 7.13 -27.51 -9.19
C ALA A 281 6.55 -28.93 -9.02
N GLU A 282 7.37 -29.97 -9.21
CA GLU A 282 6.95 -31.35 -9.02
C GLU A 282 6.76 -31.71 -7.55
N GLN A 283 7.55 -31.14 -6.63
CA GLN A 283 7.31 -31.29 -5.18
C GLN A 283 5.95 -30.73 -4.78
N LEU A 284 5.59 -29.54 -5.27
CA LEU A 284 4.27 -28.93 -5.03
C LEU A 284 3.16 -29.73 -5.69
N ARG A 285 3.36 -30.19 -6.92
CA ARG A 285 2.41 -31.03 -7.64
C ARG A 285 2.16 -32.34 -6.88
N PHE A 286 3.21 -32.97 -6.35
CA PHE A 286 3.08 -34.15 -5.50
C PHE A 286 2.31 -33.84 -4.22
N LEU A 287 2.65 -32.75 -3.52
CA LEU A 287 1.95 -32.33 -2.31
C LEU A 287 0.46 -32.08 -2.57
N HIS A 288 0.12 -31.43 -3.68
CA HIS A 288 -1.28 -31.17 -4.06
C HIS A 288 -2.00 -32.41 -4.58
N THR A 289 -1.31 -33.35 -5.24
CA THR A 289 -1.95 -34.58 -5.76
C THR A 289 -2.17 -35.61 -4.66
N ALA A 290 -1.17 -35.80 -3.79
CA ALA A 290 -1.21 -36.84 -2.76
C ALA A 290 -1.75 -36.33 -1.41
N ASP A 291 -1.53 -35.07 -1.03
CA ASP A 291 -1.84 -34.52 0.31
C ASP A 291 -1.39 -35.40 1.51
N PRO A 292 -0.08 -35.70 1.66
CA PRO A 292 0.41 -36.49 2.80
C PRO A 292 0.18 -35.77 4.14
N ALA A 293 0.10 -36.52 5.24
CA ALA A 293 -0.09 -35.99 6.58
C ALA A 293 1.18 -35.31 7.09
N THR A 294 2.34 -35.88 6.78
CA THR A 294 3.67 -35.43 7.22
C THR A 294 4.22 -34.28 6.37
N ARG A 295 3.41 -33.22 6.20
CA ARG A 295 3.74 -32.06 5.35
C ARG A 295 4.99 -31.31 5.80
N SER A 296 5.38 -31.43 7.07
CA SER A 296 6.65 -30.92 7.60
C SER A 296 7.87 -31.48 6.84
N LYS A 297 7.80 -32.72 6.35
CA LYS A 297 8.84 -33.34 5.49
C LYS A 297 8.93 -32.69 4.11
N LEU A 298 7.90 -31.95 3.68
CA LEU A 298 7.80 -31.27 2.39
C LEU A 298 7.92 -29.75 2.53
N SER A 299 8.62 -29.26 3.56
CA SER A 299 8.84 -27.82 3.74
C SER A 299 9.42 -27.19 2.47
N LEU A 300 8.85 -26.06 2.07
CA LEU A 300 9.28 -25.29 0.92
C LEU A 300 10.23 -24.15 1.30
N GLU A 301 10.42 -23.95 2.61
CA GLU A 301 11.27 -22.90 3.17
C GLU A 301 12.68 -22.96 2.58
N GLY A 302 13.13 -21.83 2.04
CA GLY A 302 14.46 -21.70 1.45
C GLY A 302 14.61 -22.26 0.03
N LEU A 303 13.60 -22.90 -0.58
CA LEU A 303 13.70 -23.38 -1.96
C LEU A 303 13.73 -22.21 -2.96
N PRO A 304 14.53 -22.28 -4.04
CA PRO A 304 14.62 -21.21 -5.02
C PRO A 304 13.33 -21.09 -5.85
N VAL A 305 12.93 -19.86 -6.11
CA VAL A 305 11.83 -19.54 -7.02
C VAL A 305 12.40 -19.40 -8.43
N ALA A 306 12.28 -20.45 -9.24
CA ALA A 306 12.91 -20.54 -10.55
C ALA A 306 11.96 -20.95 -11.68
N ALA A 307 10.75 -21.42 -11.36
CA ALA A 307 9.76 -21.76 -12.37
C ALA A 307 9.15 -20.48 -12.96
N GLY A 308 8.83 -20.49 -14.25
CA GLY A 308 8.12 -19.37 -14.84
C GLY A 308 7.51 -19.66 -16.21
N ALA A 309 6.26 -19.25 -16.36
CA ALA A 309 5.46 -19.44 -17.56
C ALA A 309 5.28 -18.13 -18.33
N ALA A 310 5.23 -18.24 -19.66
CA ALA A 310 5.06 -17.10 -20.54
C ALA A 310 3.60 -16.63 -20.55
N VAL A 311 3.38 -15.31 -20.55
CA VAL A 311 2.05 -14.71 -20.74
C VAL A 311 1.54 -15.03 -22.14
N VAL A 312 0.34 -15.56 -22.22
CA VAL A 312 -0.35 -15.91 -23.47
C VAL A 312 -1.37 -14.84 -23.85
N SER A 313 -2.15 -14.34 -22.89
CA SER A 313 -3.07 -13.24 -23.12
C SER A 313 -3.31 -12.39 -21.87
N VAL A 314 -3.67 -11.13 -22.10
CA VAL A 314 -4.13 -10.17 -21.09
C VAL A 314 -5.41 -9.52 -21.63
N GLU A 315 -6.55 -9.88 -21.06
CA GLU A 315 -7.86 -9.50 -21.58
C GLU A 315 -8.68 -8.74 -20.53
N PRO A 316 -9.41 -7.67 -20.87
CA PRO A 316 -10.35 -7.04 -19.95
C PRO A 316 -11.39 -8.05 -19.43
N ALA A 317 -11.56 -8.13 -18.12
CA ALA A 317 -12.50 -9.03 -17.44
C ALA A 317 -13.67 -8.29 -16.80
N GLY A 318 -13.92 -7.04 -17.25
CA GLY A 318 -14.95 -6.16 -16.69
C GLY A 318 -14.64 -5.70 -15.27
N THR A 319 -15.65 -5.17 -14.59
CA THR A 319 -15.54 -4.77 -13.18
C THR A 319 -15.81 -5.98 -12.28
N LYS A 320 -14.86 -6.31 -11.40
CA LYS A 320 -14.99 -7.46 -10.48
C LYS A 320 -14.68 -7.05 -9.05
N GLN A 321 -15.21 -7.82 -8.11
CA GLN A 321 -14.74 -7.78 -6.72
C GLN A 321 -13.37 -8.47 -6.66
N LEU A 322 -12.37 -7.72 -6.21
CA LEU A 322 -10.99 -8.14 -6.06
C LEU A 322 -10.57 -8.02 -4.60
N TYR A 323 -9.51 -8.69 -4.23
CA TYR A 323 -8.97 -8.82 -2.89
C TYR A 323 -7.48 -8.51 -2.90
N ASP A 324 -6.94 -8.10 -1.76
CA ASP A 324 -5.51 -7.85 -1.58
C ASP A 324 -5.14 -8.15 -0.12
N ILE A 325 -3.87 -8.49 0.10
CA ILE A 325 -3.31 -8.84 1.39
C ILE A 325 -1.97 -8.14 1.63
N THR A 326 -1.69 -7.85 2.89
CA THR A 326 -0.36 -7.43 3.33
C THR A 326 0.37 -8.63 3.93
N THR A 327 1.65 -8.79 3.58
CA THR A 327 2.50 -9.88 4.07
C THR A 327 3.79 -9.31 4.65
N GLY A 328 4.47 -10.07 5.51
CA GLY A 328 5.75 -9.63 6.08
C GLY A 328 6.90 -9.57 5.07
N THR A 329 6.83 -10.30 3.96
CA THR A 329 7.91 -10.37 2.94
C THR A 329 7.85 -9.29 1.87
N GLY A 330 6.69 -8.69 1.60
CA GLY A 330 6.56 -7.79 0.43
C GLY A 330 5.82 -8.41 -0.77
N ASP A 331 5.47 -9.68 -0.70
CA ASP A 331 4.88 -10.47 -1.77
C ASP A 331 4.22 -11.75 -1.24
N PHE A 332 3.64 -12.53 -2.14
CA PHE A 332 3.09 -13.86 -1.88
C PHE A 332 3.00 -14.66 -3.17
N ILE A 333 2.84 -15.99 -3.06
CA ILE A 333 2.61 -16.84 -4.23
C ILE A 333 1.11 -16.96 -4.51
N ALA A 334 0.66 -16.43 -5.65
CA ALA A 334 -0.73 -16.44 -6.08
C ALA A 334 -0.88 -17.25 -7.38
N ASN A 335 -1.66 -18.33 -7.30
CA ASN A 335 -1.83 -19.32 -8.35
C ASN A 335 -0.51 -19.70 -9.05
N GLY A 336 0.52 -20.01 -8.26
CA GLY A 336 1.82 -20.38 -8.78
C GLY A 336 2.74 -19.24 -9.19
N VAL A 337 2.31 -17.97 -9.11
CA VAL A 337 3.07 -16.80 -9.57
C VAL A 337 3.41 -15.87 -8.40
N VAL A 338 4.65 -15.36 -8.37
CA VAL A 338 5.02 -14.36 -7.37
C VAL A 338 4.28 -13.05 -7.64
N SER A 339 3.45 -12.67 -6.67
CA SER A 339 2.55 -11.53 -6.73
C SER A 339 2.96 -10.49 -5.71
N HIS A 340 3.02 -9.23 -6.13
CA HIS A 340 3.49 -8.14 -5.28
C HIS A 340 2.42 -7.77 -4.25
N ASN A 341 2.82 -7.49 -3.00
CA ASN A 341 1.91 -6.98 -1.95
C ASN A 341 1.84 -5.43 -1.90
N CYS A 342 1.06 -4.80 -1.04
CA CYS A 342 1.09 -3.33 -0.92
C CYS A 342 2.13 -2.81 0.12
N PHE A 343 3.42 -2.64 -0.26
CA PHE A 343 4.52 -2.24 0.67
C PHE A 343 4.63 -0.71 1.03
N ALA A 344 3.59 0.09 1.32
CA ALA A 344 3.74 1.58 1.35
C ALA A 344 3.38 2.37 2.64
N ARG A 345 3.29 1.78 3.84
CA ARG A 345 2.36 2.37 4.86
C ARG A 345 2.77 2.34 6.35
N ASN A 346 4.06 2.39 6.71
CA ASN A 346 4.53 2.33 8.11
C ASN A 346 4.36 3.60 8.99
N THR A 347 3.67 4.66 8.53
CA THR A 347 3.46 5.89 9.34
C THR A 347 2.11 5.94 10.06
N HIS A 348 1.25 4.93 9.90
CA HIS A 348 -0.13 4.90 10.42
C HIS A 348 -0.39 3.88 11.54
N THR A 349 0.63 3.15 12.00
CA THR A 349 0.55 2.17 13.09
C THR A 349 0.26 2.74 14.49
N TYR A 350 0.09 4.05 14.63
CA TYR A 350 -0.15 4.71 15.93
C TYR A 350 -1.61 4.67 16.40
N LEU A 351 -2.55 4.13 15.63
CA LEU A 351 -3.99 4.10 15.96
C LEU A 351 -4.72 2.77 15.70
N GLU A 352 -4.00 1.65 15.61
CA GLU A 352 -4.61 0.32 15.38
C GLU A 352 -5.44 0.19 14.08
N PHE A 353 -5.21 1.09 13.11
CA PHE A 353 -5.70 0.95 11.72
C PHE A 353 -4.59 0.42 10.82
N ASP A 354 -4.98 -0.40 9.86
CA ASP A 354 -4.05 -1.16 9.03
C ASP A 354 -3.22 -0.24 8.12
N ALA A 355 -1.95 -0.60 7.95
CA ALA A 355 -0.99 -0.05 7.01
C ALA A 355 -1.36 -0.44 5.56
N GLY A 356 -2.65 -0.31 5.23
CA GLY A 356 -3.29 -0.84 4.06
C GLY A 356 -4.34 0.13 3.53
N HIS A 357 -5.45 -0.46 3.08
CA HIS A 357 -6.64 0.15 2.51
C HIS A 357 -7.06 1.51 3.12
N ASP A 358 -6.84 1.73 4.42
CA ASP A 358 -7.47 2.82 5.16
C ASP A 358 -7.00 4.24 4.81
N PHE A 359 -5.80 4.40 4.22
CA PHE A 359 -5.32 5.74 3.87
C PHE A 359 -6.05 6.38 2.69
N ASP A 360 -6.48 5.57 1.70
CA ASP A 360 -7.03 6.04 0.42
C ASP A 360 -8.55 5.82 0.27
N SER A 361 -9.13 4.93 1.10
CA SER A 361 -10.55 4.55 1.05
C SER A 361 -11.26 4.55 2.40
N GLN A 362 -10.60 4.97 3.49
CA GLN A 362 -11.25 5.17 4.80
C GLN A 362 -10.93 6.58 5.32
N VAL A 363 -11.62 7.57 4.77
CA VAL A 363 -11.42 8.95 5.22
C VAL A 363 -12.18 9.15 6.52
N VAL A 364 -11.46 9.36 7.63
CA VAL A 364 -12.11 9.76 8.88
C VAL A 364 -12.53 11.21 8.76
N VAL A 365 -13.82 11.44 8.92
CA VAL A 365 -14.46 12.75 8.84
C VAL A 365 -14.92 13.14 10.22
N LYS A 366 -14.34 14.21 10.75
CA LYS A 366 -14.79 14.79 12.02
C LYS A 366 -16.02 15.63 11.77
N ILE A 367 -17.20 15.00 11.77
CA ILE A 367 -18.45 15.65 11.33
C ILE A 367 -18.88 16.82 12.22
N ASN A 368 -18.43 16.84 13.48
CA ASN A 368 -18.68 17.93 14.43
C ASN A 368 -17.49 18.91 14.55
N ALA A 369 -16.59 18.93 13.57
CA ALA A 369 -15.40 19.77 13.63
C ALA A 369 -15.71 21.27 13.77
N PRO A 370 -16.69 21.85 13.03
CA PRO A 370 -17.05 23.26 13.20
C PRO A 370 -17.50 23.59 14.64
N GLU A 371 -18.36 22.76 15.23
CA GLU A 371 -18.95 23.02 16.54
C GLU A 371 -17.91 22.88 17.66
N VAL A 372 -17.08 21.84 17.56
CA VAL A 372 -15.98 21.61 18.51
C VAL A 372 -14.96 22.73 18.42
N LEU A 373 -14.58 23.14 17.20
CA LEU A 373 -13.66 24.25 17.01
C LEU A 373 -14.20 25.52 17.65
N ALA A 374 -15.45 25.90 17.35
CA ALA A 374 -16.08 27.07 17.93
C ALA A 374 -16.10 27.03 19.46
N ALA A 375 -16.39 25.86 20.06
CA ALA A 375 -16.33 25.68 21.51
C ALA A 375 -14.91 25.81 22.09
N GLN A 376 -13.90 25.31 21.40
CA GLN A 376 -12.50 25.43 21.83
C GLN A 376 -11.99 26.88 21.74
N LEU A 377 -12.37 27.61 20.70
CA LEU A 377 -11.99 29.01 20.49
C LEU A 377 -12.67 29.98 21.49
N ARG A 378 -13.82 29.60 22.07
CA ARG A 378 -14.50 30.38 23.12
C ARG A 378 -13.89 30.24 24.52
N ARG A 379 -12.90 29.34 24.71
CA ARG A 379 -12.28 29.16 26.03
C ARG A 379 -11.55 30.44 26.47
N PRO A 380 -11.64 30.86 27.75
CA PRO A 380 -11.01 32.10 28.22
C PRO A 380 -9.50 32.21 27.97
N GLY A 381 -8.81 31.06 27.88
CA GLY A 381 -7.36 31.00 27.61
C GLY A 381 -6.97 31.08 26.14
N TRP A 382 -7.91 31.18 25.19
CA TRP A 382 -7.59 31.25 23.77
C TRP A 382 -7.05 32.63 23.40
N ARG A 383 -5.81 32.69 22.90
CA ARG A 383 -5.11 33.96 22.61
C ARG A 383 -5.22 34.41 21.16
N ARG A 384 -6.10 33.77 20.35
CA ARG A 384 -6.25 34.05 18.91
C ARG A 384 -4.95 33.86 18.13
N GLU A 385 -4.20 32.83 18.49
CA GLU A 385 -2.98 32.44 17.78
C GLU A 385 -3.32 31.93 16.37
N HIS A 386 -2.40 32.12 15.42
CA HIS A 386 -2.61 31.75 14.02
C HIS A 386 -2.83 30.23 13.85
N VAL A 387 -3.89 29.87 13.13
CA VAL A 387 -4.28 28.47 12.86
C VAL A 387 -4.02 28.12 11.40
N ALA A 388 -3.18 27.12 11.14
CA ALA A 388 -2.89 26.63 9.79
C ALA A 388 -3.70 25.37 9.42
N MET A 389 -4.18 25.33 8.19
CA MET A 389 -4.88 24.19 7.58
C MET A 389 -4.13 23.74 6.32
N GLY A 390 -4.20 22.44 5.99
CA GLY A 390 -3.47 21.89 4.84
C GLY A 390 -2.04 21.41 5.14
N THR A 391 -1.68 21.31 6.41
CA THR A 391 -0.34 20.90 6.86
C THR A 391 -0.16 19.39 6.92
N ASN A 392 -1.25 18.65 7.15
CA ASN A 392 -1.24 17.19 7.28
C ASN A 392 -2.17 16.51 6.27
N THR A 393 -3.38 17.03 6.11
CA THR A 393 -4.34 16.60 5.08
C THR A 393 -4.88 17.82 4.36
N ASP A 394 -5.24 17.65 3.09
CA ASP A 394 -5.79 18.75 2.28
C ASP A 394 -7.25 19.05 2.73
N PRO A 395 -7.54 20.28 3.20
CA PRO A 395 -8.88 20.66 3.65
C PRO A 395 -9.90 20.71 2.52
N TYR A 396 -9.46 20.88 1.27
CA TYR A 396 -10.28 20.96 0.07
C TYR A 396 -10.15 19.73 -0.83
N GLN A 397 -9.75 18.59 -0.26
CA GLN A 397 -9.82 17.30 -0.95
C GLN A 397 -11.26 16.96 -1.37
N ARG A 398 -11.42 15.94 -2.22
CA ARG A 398 -12.72 15.56 -2.81
C ARG A 398 -13.83 15.36 -1.76
N ALA A 399 -13.50 14.86 -0.57
CA ALA A 399 -14.42 14.70 0.56
C ALA A 399 -15.18 16.00 0.92
N GLU A 400 -14.53 17.15 0.78
CA GLU A 400 -15.09 18.47 1.07
C GLU A 400 -16.23 18.86 0.10
N GLY A 401 -16.31 18.23 -1.08
CA GLY A 401 -17.45 18.39 -1.99
C GLY A 401 -18.76 17.89 -1.37
N ARG A 402 -18.68 16.86 -0.51
CA ARG A 402 -19.82 16.24 0.19
C ARG A 402 -20.07 16.84 1.56
N TYR A 403 -19.04 16.86 2.40
CA TYR A 403 -19.21 17.17 3.82
C TYR A 403 -19.32 18.65 4.13
N ARG A 404 -18.72 19.50 3.27
CA ARG A 404 -18.82 20.97 3.39
C ARG A 404 -18.47 21.48 4.80
N LEU A 405 -17.42 20.95 5.42
CA LEU A 405 -17.03 21.32 6.78
C LEU A 405 -16.28 22.66 6.81
N MET A 406 -15.62 23.02 5.70
CA MET A 406 -14.76 24.21 5.63
C MET A 406 -15.51 25.52 5.88
N PRO A 407 -16.71 25.79 5.32
CA PRO A 407 -17.45 27.00 5.62
C PRO A 407 -17.72 27.22 7.12
N GLY A 408 -18.07 26.15 7.85
CA GLY A 408 -18.29 26.21 9.30
C GLY A 408 -16.99 26.45 10.08
N ILE A 409 -15.88 25.82 9.66
CA ILE A 409 -14.56 26.03 10.26
C ILE A 409 -14.06 27.47 10.04
N ILE A 410 -14.20 27.99 8.82
CA ILE A 410 -13.85 29.36 8.46
C ILE A 410 -14.67 30.35 9.31
N GLY A 411 -15.99 30.14 9.39
CA GLY A 411 -16.86 30.97 10.22
C GLY A 411 -16.50 30.93 11.71
N ALA A 412 -16.15 29.77 12.25
CA ALA A 412 -15.73 29.63 13.66
C ALA A 412 -14.43 30.39 13.95
N LEU A 413 -13.45 30.31 13.06
CA LEU A 413 -12.18 31.03 13.19
C LEU A 413 -12.40 32.55 13.10
N ALA A 414 -13.09 33.00 12.04
CA ALA A 414 -13.39 34.41 11.82
C ALA A 414 -14.20 35.02 12.97
N GLY A 415 -15.30 34.37 13.38
CA GLY A 415 -16.15 34.85 14.47
C GLY A 415 -15.46 34.88 15.85
N SER A 416 -14.34 34.18 16.02
CA SER A 416 -13.51 34.28 17.23
C SER A 416 -12.41 35.34 17.16
N GLY A 417 -12.22 35.97 15.99
CA GLY A 417 -11.11 36.88 15.69
C GLY A 417 -9.78 36.15 15.48
N THR A 418 -9.79 34.85 15.16
CA THR A 418 -8.59 34.04 15.02
C THR A 418 -8.06 34.10 13.59
N PRO A 419 -6.83 34.58 13.35
CA PRO A 419 -6.23 34.57 12.03
C PRO A 419 -5.91 33.14 11.59
N PHE A 420 -6.00 32.86 10.29
CA PHE A 420 -5.76 31.51 9.78
C PHE A 420 -5.16 31.48 8.38
N SER A 421 -4.63 30.31 8.01
CA SER A 421 -4.14 30.05 6.66
C SER A 421 -4.56 28.70 6.12
N ILE A 422 -4.70 28.62 4.80
CA ILE A 422 -5.12 27.43 4.05
C ILE A 422 -4.08 27.14 2.98
N LEU A 423 -3.49 25.94 3.04
CA LEU A 423 -2.70 25.35 1.96
C LEU A 423 -3.50 24.24 1.29
N THR A 424 -3.59 24.24 -0.05
CA THR A 424 -4.33 23.19 -0.76
C THR A 424 -3.75 22.86 -2.15
N LYS A 425 -4.05 21.66 -2.64
CA LYS A 425 -3.96 21.24 -4.05
C LYS A 425 -5.35 21.09 -4.69
N GLY A 426 -6.41 21.11 -3.90
CA GLY A 426 -7.80 20.91 -4.31
C GLY A 426 -8.48 22.17 -4.85
N THR A 427 -9.19 22.03 -5.97
CA THR A 427 -9.92 23.14 -6.62
C THR A 427 -11.28 23.44 -5.99
N THR A 428 -11.76 22.59 -5.07
CA THR A 428 -13.00 22.77 -4.32
C THR A 428 -13.04 24.09 -3.56
N MET A 429 -11.88 24.65 -3.20
CA MET A 429 -11.75 25.97 -2.56
C MET A 429 -12.42 27.09 -3.36
N SER A 430 -12.51 26.96 -4.70
CA SER A 430 -13.19 27.95 -5.56
C SER A 430 -14.60 28.30 -5.08
N ARG A 431 -15.31 27.31 -4.51
CA ARG A 431 -16.66 27.44 -3.97
C ARG A 431 -16.72 28.44 -2.80
N ASP A 432 -15.67 28.47 -1.98
CA ASP A 432 -15.66 29.21 -0.72
C ASP A 432 -14.94 30.57 -0.83
N ILE A 433 -14.47 30.95 -2.03
CA ILE A 433 -13.82 32.24 -2.29
C ILE A 433 -14.67 33.44 -1.82
N PRO A 434 -16.01 33.50 -2.06
CA PRO A 434 -16.83 34.60 -1.55
C PRO A 434 -16.83 34.70 -0.02
N LEU A 435 -16.86 33.56 0.67
CA LEU A 435 -16.78 33.51 2.14
C LEU A 435 -15.40 33.97 2.62
N LEU A 436 -14.33 33.46 2.01
CA LEU A 436 -12.94 33.83 2.33
C LEU A 436 -12.72 35.34 2.13
N ARG A 437 -13.28 35.92 1.06
CA ARG A 437 -13.28 37.37 0.82
C ARG A 437 -13.99 38.12 1.93
N SER A 438 -15.18 37.66 2.32
CA SER A 438 -15.94 38.28 3.41
C SER A 438 -15.15 38.26 4.72
N VAL A 439 -14.64 37.10 5.15
CA VAL A 439 -13.96 37.02 6.45
C VAL A 439 -12.59 37.69 6.47
N SER A 440 -11.95 37.85 5.30
CA SER A 440 -10.67 38.56 5.18
C SER A 440 -10.74 40.05 5.56
N THR A 441 -11.95 40.62 5.67
CA THR A 441 -12.11 42.00 6.18
C THR A 441 -12.04 42.08 7.70
N GLU A 442 -12.23 40.96 8.41
CA GLU A 442 -12.32 40.89 9.87
C GLU A 442 -11.08 40.23 10.50
N VAL A 443 -10.57 39.18 9.86
CA VAL A 443 -9.40 38.42 10.31
C VAL A 443 -8.39 38.27 9.20
N ASP A 444 -7.12 38.08 9.56
CA ASP A 444 -6.08 37.80 8.58
C ASP A 444 -6.23 36.39 8.00
N VAL A 445 -6.18 36.29 6.67
CA VAL A 445 -6.41 35.06 5.90
C VAL A 445 -5.28 34.85 4.90
N GLY A 446 -4.45 33.84 5.17
CA GLY A 446 -3.41 33.38 4.25
C GLY A 446 -3.92 32.28 3.33
N LEU A 447 -3.80 32.44 2.01
CA LEU A 447 -4.14 31.38 1.04
C LEU A 447 -2.90 30.96 0.27
N ALA A 448 -2.71 29.64 0.11
CA ALA A 448 -1.64 29.08 -0.68
C ALA A 448 -2.09 27.86 -1.49
N VAL A 449 -1.61 27.76 -2.74
CA VAL A 449 -1.82 26.61 -3.62
C VAL A 449 -0.49 25.92 -3.89
N SER A 450 -0.43 24.60 -3.78
CA SER A 450 0.79 23.84 -4.09
C SER A 450 0.86 23.47 -5.57
N ILE A 451 1.86 24.00 -6.27
CA ILE A 451 2.09 23.81 -7.71
C ILE A 451 3.61 23.66 -7.95
N ALA A 452 4.07 22.46 -8.27
CA ALA A 452 5.49 22.20 -8.56
C ALA A 452 5.75 21.54 -9.92
N LEU A 453 4.71 20.98 -10.53
CA LEU A 453 4.78 20.21 -11.76
C LEU A 453 3.87 20.91 -12.77
N LEU A 454 4.42 21.45 -13.86
CA LEU A 454 3.61 21.96 -14.99
C LEU A 454 3.30 20.87 -16.01
N ASP A 455 4.22 19.93 -16.18
CA ASP A 455 4.07 18.77 -17.04
C ASP A 455 2.94 17.87 -16.52
N ARG A 456 1.94 17.65 -17.37
CA ARG A 456 0.73 16.88 -17.03
C ARG A 456 1.02 15.39 -16.84
N ASP A 457 1.96 14.84 -17.59
CA ASP A 457 2.27 13.43 -17.56
C ASP A 457 3.12 13.10 -16.33
N LEU A 458 4.12 13.93 -16.04
CA LEU A 458 4.89 13.86 -14.79
C LEU A 458 4.00 14.09 -13.57
N GLN A 459 3.09 15.07 -13.61
CA GLN A 459 2.14 15.32 -12.53
C GLN A 459 1.21 14.12 -12.30
N ARG A 460 0.67 13.53 -13.37
CA ARG A 460 -0.21 12.36 -13.28
C ARG A 460 0.54 11.14 -12.74
N SER A 461 1.82 10.99 -13.07
CA SER A 461 2.68 9.91 -12.56
C SER A 461 3.06 10.11 -11.09
N ALA A 462 3.43 11.34 -10.70
CA ALA A 462 3.96 11.64 -9.36
C ALA A 462 2.87 11.93 -8.30
N GLU A 463 1.75 12.55 -8.69
CA GLU A 463 0.66 12.96 -7.79
C GLU A 463 -0.73 12.57 -8.34
N PRO A 464 -0.98 11.26 -8.58
CA PRO A 464 -2.22 10.79 -9.16
C PRO A 464 -3.45 11.22 -8.35
N GLY A 465 -4.51 11.66 -9.03
CA GLY A 465 -5.78 12.07 -8.41
C GLY A 465 -5.91 13.56 -8.07
N THR A 466 -4.80 14.32 -8.07
CA THR A 466 -4.83 15.77 -7.79
C THR A 466 -5.29 16.51 -9.04
N PRO A 467 -5.91 17.70 -8.90
CA PRO A 467 -6.24 18.54 -10.05
C PRO A 467 -5.01 18.85 -10.91
N SER A 468 -5.24 19.00 -12.22
CA SER A 468 -4.16 19.31 -13.17
C SER A 468 -3.44 20.60 -12.77
N PRO A 469 -2.17 20.78 -13.19
CA PRO A 469 -1.44 22.03 -12.96
C PRO A 469 -2.23 23.25 -13.45
N GLN A 470 -2.87 23.14 -14.62
CA GLN A 470 -3.70 24.20 -15.20
C GLN A 470 -4.91 24.53 -14.33
N ALA A 471 -5.60 23.52 -13.78
CA ALA A 471 -6.73 23.74 -12.88
C ALA A 471 -6.30 24.40 -11.55
N ARG A 472 -5.08 24.13 -11.08
CA ARG A 472 -4.52 24.80 -9.89
C ARG A 472 -4.11 26.24 -10.18
N LEU A 473 -3.54 26.53 -11.35
CA LEU A 473 -3.26 27.90 -11.80
C LEU A 473 -4.56 28.70 -11.98
N GLU A 474 -5.60 28.09 -12.51
CA GLU A 474 -6.95 28.67 -12.61
C GLU A 474 -7.51 29.05 -11.24
N LEU A 475 -7.34 28.19 -10.23
CA LEU A 475 -7.73 28.49 -8.86
C LEU A 475 -6.99 29.73 -8.32
N VAL A 476 -5.68 29.83 -8.55
CA VAL A 476 -4.90 31.01 -8.16
C VAL A 476 -5.49 32.27 -8.80
N ARG A 477 -5.76 32.26 -10.10
CA ARG A 477 -6.34 33.40 -10.81
C ARG A 477 -7.67 33.84 -10.21
N ARG A 478 -8.58 32.90 -9.96
CA ARG A 478 -9.89 33.19 -9.35
C ARG A 478 -9.79 33.81 -7.95
N VAL A 479 -8.85 33.33 -7.14
CA VAL A 479 -8.59 33.92 -5.81
C VAL A 479 -8.11 35.36 -5.96
N ARG A 480 -7.24 35.63 -6.94
CA ARG A 480 -6.71 36.97 -7.20
C ARG A 480 -7.76 37.92 -7.78
N GLU A 481 -8.60 37.45 -8.70
CA GLU A 481 -9.75 38.18 -9.24
C GLU A 481 -10.75 38.58 -8.14
N ALA A 482 -10.87 37.77 -7.08
CA ALA A 482 -11.67 38.09 -5.90
C ALA A 482 -10.99 39.11 -4.94
N GLY A 483 -9.79 39.58 -5.26
CA GLY A 483 -9.04 40.56 -4.46
C GLY A 483 -8.22 39.96 -3.31
N LEU A 484 -8.18 38.63 -3.16
CA LEU A 484 -7.49 37.94 -2.06
C LEU A 484 -6.03 37.66 -2.41
N ARG A 485 -5.12 37.73 -1.43
CA ARG A 485 -3.71 37.31 -1.61
C ARG A 485 -3.65 35.79 -1.79
N CYS A 486 -2.78 35.31 -2.68
CA CYS A 486 -2.62 33.88 -2.95
C CYS A 486 -1.15 33.56 -3.22
N GLY A 487 -0.51 32.87 -2.28
CA GLY A 487 0.84 32.34 -2.49
C GLY A 487 0.83 31.03 -3.26
N VAL A 488 1.96 30.69 -3.86
CA VAL A 488 2.19 29.37 -4.43
C VAL A 488 3.36 28.69 -3.73
N LEU A 489 3.11 27.49 -3.22
CA LEU A 489 4.18 26.61 -2.76
C LEU A 489 4.68 25.79 -3.95
N LEU A 490 5.92 26.07 -4.39
CA LEU A 490 6.62 25.26 -5.39
C LEU A 490 7.16 24.02 -4.70
N ALA A 491 6.23 23.12 -4.35
CA ALA A 491 6.49 21.97 -3.50
C ALA A 491 5.75 20.72 -3.99
N PRO A 492 6.44 19.56 -4.13
CA PRO A 492 7.89 19.38 -4.00
C PRO A 492 8.64 19.69 -5.31
N ILE A 493 9.76 20.43 -5.24
CA ILE A 493 10.74 20.47 -6.34
C ILE A 493 11.51 19.14 -6.36
N LEU A 494 11.46 18.44 -7.49
CA LEU A 494 12.01 17.10 -7.69
C LEU A 494 13.42 17.18 -8.33
N PRO A 495 14.49 16.75 -7.63
CA PRO A 495 15.84 16.77 -8.18
C PRO A 495 16.00 16.02 -9.51
N GLY A 496 16.52 16.67 -10.54
CA GLY A 496 16.70 16.08 -11.87
C GLY A 496 15.43 16.00 -12.72
N LEU A 497 14.26 16.35 -12.18
CA LEU A 497 12.98 16.24 -12.88
C LEU A 497 12.27 17.57 -13.04
N THR A 498 12.33 18.45 -12.03
CA THR A 498 11.70 19.78 -12.07
C THR A 498 12.60 20.86 -11.49
N ASP A 499 13.90 20.60 -11.41
CA ASP A 499 14.87 21.51 -10.79
C ASP A 499 15.77 22.21 -11.80
N SER A 500 15.67 21.95 -13.12
CA SER A 500 16.46 22.67 -14.13
C SER A 500 16.06 24.16 -14.23
N THR A 501 16.96 25.01 -14.72
CA THR A 501 16.72 26.46 -14.80
C THR A 501 15.52 26.75 -15.69
N GLU A 502 15.42 26.04 -16.82
CA GLU A 502 14.37 26.18 -17.81
C GLU A 502 13.00 25.79 -17.24
N GLN A 503 12.94 24.66 -16.51
CA GLN A 503 11.71 24.21 -15.86
C GLN A 503 11.26 25.15 -14.74
N LEU A 504 12.21 25.65 -13.94
CA LEU A 504 11.91 26.61 -12.87
C LEU A 504 11.47 27.97 -13.42
N ASP A 505 12.08 28.44 -14.52
CA ASP A 505 11.69 29.68 -15.21
C ASP A 505 10.27 29.55 -15.77
N ALA A 506 9.96 28.45 -16.46
CA ALA A 506 8.62 28.18 -16.96
C ALA A 506 7.56 28.08 -15.85
N LEU A 507 7.89 27.39 -14.74
CA LEU A 507 7.01 27.29 -13.59
C LEU A 507 6.71 28.67 -12.97
N LEU A 508 7.75 29.47 -12.76
CA LEU A 508 7.60 30.81 -12.18
C LEU A 508 6.86 31.77 -13.12
N ALA A 509 7.10 31.68 -14.43
CA ALA A 509 6.34 32.44 -15.42
C ALA A 509 4.84 32.14 -15.34
N ALA A 510 4.46 30.85 -15.36
CA ALA A 510 3.05 30.44 -15.27
C ALA A 510 2.40 30.85 -13.94
N VAL A 511 3.15 30.77 -12.83
CA VAL A 511 2.68 31.20 -11.50
C VAL A 511 2.49 32.71 -11.42
N ALA A 512 3.41 33.49 -12.01
CA ALA A 512 3.29 34.94 -12.10
C ALA A 512 2.13 35.37 -13.01
N GLU A 513 1.94 34.72 -14.15
CA GLU A 513 0.82 34.95 -15.06
C GLU A 513 -0.54 34.66 -14.41
N ALA A 514 -0.61 33.65 -13.55
CA ALA A 514 -1.81 33.37 -12.74
C ALA A 514 -2.08 34.43 -11.66
N GLY A 515 -1.15 35.38 -11.44
CA GLY A 515 -1.30 36.49 -10.51
C GLY A 515 -0.90 36.18 -9.07
N ALA A 516 -0.14 35.12 -8.82
CA ALA A 516 0.31 34.75 -7.48
C ALA A 516 1.02 35.93 -6.78
N THR A 517 0.81 36.07 -5.47
CA THR A 517 1.41 37.15 -4.67
C THR A 517 2.75 36.77 -4.04
N SER A 518 3.06 35.47 -3.95
CA SER A 518 4.33 34.96 -3.46
C SER A 518 4.59 33.57 -4.04
N ALA A 519 5.86 33.19 -4.12
CA ALA A 519 6.28 31.85 -4.53
C ALA A 519 7.35 31.31 -3.58
N THR A 520 7.04 30.23 -2.87
CA THR A 520 7.95 29.63 -1.87
C THR A 520 8.45 28.29 -2.38
N PRO A 521 9.75 28.17 -2.69
CA PRO A 521 10.32 26.92 -3.17
C PRO A 521 10.64 25.96 -2.04
N LEU A 522 10.22 24.70 -2.20
CA LEU A 522 10.54 23.63 -1.25
C LEU A 522 11.04 22.40 -2.00
N ALA A 523 12.29 22.02 -1.72
CA ALA A 523 12.83 20.75 -2.18
C ALA A 523 12.03 19.58 -1.60
N LEU A 524 11.93 18.50 -2.37
CA LEU A 524 11.34 17.25 -1.93
C LEU A 524 11.89 16.81 -0.57
N HIS A 525 10.98 16.44 0.34
CA HIS A 525 11.27 15.95 1.67
C HIS A 525 10.80 14.49 1.80
N LEU A 526 11.72 13.57 2.06
CA LEU A 526 11.48 12.12 2.05
C LEU A 526 11.49 11.54 3.47
N ARG A 527 10.36 11.66 4.17
CA ARG A 527 10.16 11.02 5.48
C ARG A 527 10.12 9.48 5.35
N PRO A 528 10.47 8.74 6.41
CA PRO A 528 10.20 7.30 6.45
C PRO A 528 8.74 6.99 6.10
N GLY A 529 8.49 5.95 5.32
CA GLY A 529 7.21 5.62 4.69
C GLY A 529 7.07 6.22 3.29
N ALA A 530 7.19 7.55 3.18
CA ALA A 530 7.11 8.25 1.90
C ALA A 530 8.36 8.04 1.03
N ARG A 531 9.53 7.92 1.67
CA ARG A 531 10.82 7.64 1.02
C ARG A 531 10.78 6.37 0.19
N GLU A 532 10.29 5.29 0.75
CA GLU A 532 10.29 3.96 0.14
C GLU A 532 9.29 3.90 -1.02
N TRP A 533 8.17 4.62 -0.88
CA TRP A 533 7.22 4.80 -1.97
C TRP A 533 7.82 5.61 -3.12
N TYR A 534 8.38 6.78 -2.82
CA TYR A 534 9.00 7.65 -3.82
C TYR A 534 10.21 7.00 -4.49
N ALA A 535 11.06 6.29 -3.74
CA ALA A 535 12.21 5.58 -4.28
C ALA A 535 11.82 4.48 -5.27
N ARG A 536 10.70 3.80 -5.06
CA ARG A 536 10.17 2.81 -6.02
C ARG A 536 9.58 3.44 -7.26
N TRP A 537 8.85 4.55 -7.10
CA TRP A 537 8.38 5.34 -8.23
C TRP A 537 9.57 5.82 -9.07
N LEU A 538 10.58 6.40 -8.41
CA LEU A 538 11.80 6.89 -9.05
C LEU A 538 12.56 5.75 -9.76
N ALA A 539 12.75 4.60 -9.11
CA ALA A 539 13.45 3.47 -9.72
C ALA A 539 12.75 2.87 -10.94
N ARG A 540 11.44 3.08 -11.06
CA ARG A 540 10.63 2.57 -12.17
C ARG A 540 10.54 3.57 -13.32
N GLU A 541 10.20 4.81 -13.01
CA GLU A 541 9.93 5.85 -14.02
C GLU A 541 11.21 6.57 -14.46
N HIS A 542 12.20 6.66 -13.56
CA HIS A 542 13.44 7.42 -13.73
C HIS A 542 14.64 6.67 -13.11
N PRO A 543 14.93 5.42 -13.53
CA PRO A 543 16.00 4.60 -12.95
C PRO A 543 17.37 5.28 -12.98
N GLU A 544 17.63 6.11 -14.00
CA GLU A 544 18.84 6.91 -14.18
C GLU A 544 19.07 7.92 -13.05
N LEU A 545 18.02 8.35 -12.36
CA LEU A 545 18.11 9.31 -11.26
C LEU A 545 18.32 8.65 -9.89
N VAL A 546 18.18 7.33 -9.77
CA VAL A 546 18.33 6.61 -8.50
C VAL A 546 19.68 6.88 -7.81
N PRO A 547 20.84 6.82 -8.50
CA PRO A 547 22.13 7.12 -7.88
C PRO A 547 22.19 8.55 -7.32
N ARG A 548 21.65 9.53 -8.07
CA ARG A 548 21.60 10.94 -7.66
C ARG A 548 20.73 11.13 -6.41
N TYR A 549 19.59 10.47 -6.33
CA TYR A 549 18.74 10.56 -5.13
C TYR A 549 19.37 9.87 -3.92
N ARG A 550 20.13 8.79 -4.10
CA ARG A 550 20.93 8.19 -3.01
C ARG A 550 21.98 9.17 -2.48
N GLU A 551 22.64 9.94 -3.36
CA GLU A 551 23.57 10.99 -2.94
C GLU A 551 22.87 12.12 -2.16
N ILE A 552 21.76 12.64 -2.72
CA ILE A 552 21.05 13.80 -2.14
C ILE A 552 20.39 13.44 -0.80
N TYR A 553 19.85 12.23 -0.67
CA TYR A 553 19.05 11.84 0.50
C TYR A 553 19.72 10.78 1.39
N GLY A 554 20.90 10.27 1.05
CA GLY A 554 21.53 9.14 1.77
C GLY A 554 21.69 9.32 3.28
N ARG A 555 21.75 10.58 3.76
CA ARG A 555 21.96 10.91 5.18
C ARG A 555 20.69 11.28 5.97
N GLY A 556 19.51 11.35 5.35
CA GLY A 556 18.27 11.68 6.06
C GLY A 556 17.12 12.16 5.18
N SER A 557 15.99 12.54 5.80
CA SER A 557 14.76 12.91 5.08
C SER A 557 14.82 14.26 4.34
N TYR A 558 15.72 15.14 4.75
CA TYR A 558 15.96 16.41 4.05
C TYR A 558 17.02 16.22 2.97
N ALA A 559 16.86 16.93 1.85
CA ALA A 559 17.89 16.98 0.83
C ALA A 559 19.21 17.51 1.43
N ALA A 560 20.34 16.92 1.04
CA ALA A 560 21.65 17.32 1.53
C ALA A 560 21.90 18.82 1.32
N GLY A 561 22.59 19.45 2.27
CA GLY A 561 22.82 20.91 2.25
C GLY A 561 23.51 21.41 0.98
N ARG A 562 24.32 20.58 0.32
CA ARG A 562 24.90 20.88 -1.01
C ARG A 562 23.79 21.10 -2.06
N TYR A 563 22.83 20.18 -2.15
CA TYR A 563 21.72 20.30 -3.09
C TYR A 563 20.84 21.53 -2.78
N GLN A 564 20.55 21.78 -1.50
CA GLN A 564 19.76 22.94 -1.09
C GLN A 564 20.43 24.26 -1.54
N ARG A 565 21.75 24.40 -1.37
CA ARG A 565 22.49 25.59 -1.85
C ARG A 565 22.43 25.75 -3.37
N LEU A 566 22.59 24.65 -4.11
CA LEU A 566 22.50 24.67 -5.58
C LEU A 566 21.11 25.08 -6.06
N LEU A 567 20.06 24.53 -5.45
CA LEU A 567 18.68 24.89 -5.77
C LEU A 567 18.43 26.38 -5.47
N THR A 568 18.84 26.88 -4.30
CA THR A 568 18.72 28.30 -3.93
C THR A 568 19.44 29.21 -4.92
N ALA A 569 20.68 28.87 -5.31
CA ALA A 569 21.45 29.66 -6.27
C ALA A 569 20.78 29.71 -7.66
N ARG A 570 20.14 28.60 -8.07
CA ARG A 570 19.43 28.50 -9.35
C ARG A 570 18.11 29.27 -9.35
N ILE A 571 17.30 29.13 -8.29
CA ILE A 571 15.94 29.68 -8.26
C ILE A 571 15.88 31.14 -7.77
N GLY A 572 16.84 31.59 -6.97
CA GLY A 572 16.86 32.94 -6.40
C GLY A 572 16.80 34.07 -7.44
N PRO A 573 17.61 34.05 -8.51
CA PRO A 573 17.51 35.04 -9.59
C PRO A 573 16.17 35.03 -10.30
N LEU A 574 15.58 33.84 -10.51
CA LEU A 574 14.28 33.69 -11.17
C LEU A 574 13.15 34.26 -10.30
N LEU A 575 13.17 34.01 -8.98
CA LEU A 575 12.20 34.61 -8.05
C LEU A 575 12.24 36.13 -8.10
N ARG A 576 13.44 36.75 -8.14
CA ARG A 576 13.57 38.21 -8.30
C ARG A 576 13.03 38.69 -9.65
N ARG A 577 13.33 37.97 -10.73
CA ARG A 577 12.87 38.30 -12.10
C ARG A 577 11.34 38.38 -12.18
N TYR A 578 10.63 37.45 -11.56
CA TYR A 578 9.16 37.42 -11.55
C TYR A 578 8.51 38.19 -10.38
N GLY A 579 9.29 39.00 -9.64
CA GLY A 579 8.75 39.85 -8.58
C GLY A 579 8.43 39.15 -7.25
N PHE A 580 8.81 37.87 -7.09
CA PHE A 580 8.66 37.12 -5.84
C PHE A 580 9.81 37.32 -4.85
N GLY A 581 10.85 38.07 -5.23
CA GLY A 581 12.10 38.25 -4.47
C GLY A 581 12.20 39.53 -3.66
N ARG A 582 11.09 40.18 -3.28
CA ARG A 582 11.09 41.34 -2.37
C ARG A 582 10.45 40.96 -1.01
N ASP A 583 11.08 41.50 0.03
CA ASP A 583 10.86 41.33 1.47
C ASP A 583 11.27 40.00 2.11
N ASP A 584 11.85 40.15 3.30
CA ASP A 584 12.55 39.18 4.17
C ASP A 584 11.63 38.05 4.68
N ASP A 585 10.44 37.91 4.11
CA ASP A 585 9.36 37.02 4.54
C ASP A 585 9.03 35.90 3.54
N THR A 586 10.00 35.54 2.68
CA THR A 586 9.90 34.47 1.66
C THR A 586 9.60 33.05 2.20
N ARG A 587 9.48 32.90 3.53
CA ARG A 587 9.14 31.62 4.21
C ARG A 587 7.72 31.57 4.76
N ARG A 588 6.93 32.63 4.67
CA ARG A 588 5.55 32.65 5.17
C ARG A 588 4.54 32.41 4.04
N ILE A 589 3.63 31.46 4.25
CA ILE A 589 2.26 31.60 3.74
C ILE A 589 1.78 32.93 4.33
N PRO A 590 1.24 33.88 3.54
CA PRO A 590 0.95 35.24 4.03
C PRO A 590 0.32 35.20 5.43
N GLY A 591 1.08 35.68 6.41
CA GLY A 591 0.63 35.99 7.76
C GLY A 591 0.83 37.49 7.99
N PRO A 592 0.64 37.96 9.23
CA PRO A 592 -0.05 39.21 9.59
C PRO A 592 0.35 40.44 8.77
N ARG A 593 -0.62 41.33 8.50
CA ARG A 593 -0.35 42.75 8.24
C ARG A 593 0.66 43.23 9.30
N GLU A 594 1.88 43.54 8.91
CA GLU A 594 2.59 44.60 9.61
C GLU A 594 1.75 45.85 9.39
N ALA A 595 1.39 46.51 10.49
CA ALA A 595 0.79 47.83 10.42
C ALA A 595 1.70 48.68 9.53
N ASP A 596 1.13 49.38 8.54
CA ASP A 596 1.84 50.41 7.81
C ASP A 596 2.54 51.30 8.85
N SER A 597 3.86 51.12 9.01
CA SER A 597 4.64 52.03 9.82
C SER A 597 4.55 53.36 9.10
N ALA A 598 3.78 54.28 9.67
CA ALA A 598 3.70 55.66 9.22
C ALA A 598 5.12 56.17 8.91
N PRO A 599 5.29 56.95 7.83
CA PRO A 599 6.60 57.48 7.46
C PRO A 599 7.16 58.26 8.65
N GLN A 600 8.26 57.76 9.25
CA GLN A 600 8.99 58.53 10.24
C GLN A 600 9.65 59.72 9.55
N PRO A 601 9.54 60.94 10.11
CA PRO A 601 10.10 62.12 9.50
C PRO A 601 11.63 62.03 9.46
N GLU A 602 12.21 62.45 8.34
CA GLU A 602 13.65 62.67 8.19
C GLU A 602 14.17 63.52 9.36
N GLN A 603 15.08 62.97 10.15
CA GLN A 603 15.92 63.79 11.03
C GLN A 603 17.37 63.70 10.57
N MET A 604 17.84 64.85 10.08
CA MET A 604 19.19 65.16 9.65
C MET A 604 20.28 64.73 10.65
N LYS A 605 21.35 64.18 10.07
CA LYS A 605 22.79 64.31 10.43
C LYS A 605 23.16 64.73 11.86
N LEU A 606 24.12 64.01 12.44
CA LEU A 606 25.44 64.59 12.76
C LEU A 606 26.47 63.52 13.15
N LEU A 607 27.64 63.66 12.49
CA LEU A 607 28.98 63.08 12.73
C LEU A 607 29.23 61.62 12.31
#